data_AF-X6H458-F1
#
_entry.id   AF-X6H458-F1
#
_cell.length_a   1.000
_cell.length_b   1.000
_cell.length_c   1.000
_cell.angle_alpha   90.00
_cell.angle_beta   90.00
_cell.angle_gamma   90.00
#
_symmetry.space_group_name_H-M   'P 1'
#
loop_
_entity.id
_entity.type
_entity.pdbx_description
1 polymer ?
#
loop_
_entity_poly.entity_id
_entity_poly.type
_entity_poly.pdbx_seq_one_letter_code
_entity_poly.pdbx_strand_id
1 'polypeptide(L)' 'MQADAYVNLIDASRSADVSTELVLPMQSLLKRGVAAGQANADLTSLVALLQLSKQGA' A
#
# COMPACT_ATOMS: atom_id res chain seq x y z
N MET A 1 -5.38 9.24 6.71
CA MET A 1 -6.09 8.26 7.55
C MET A 1 -5.81 6.80 7.16
N GLN A 2 -6.19 6.32 5.97
CA GLN A 2 -5.95 4.90 5.62
C GLN A 2 -4.45 4.57 5.46
N ALA A 3 -3.66 5.44 4.84
CA ALA A 3 -2.21 5.25 4.73
C ALA A 3 -1.52 5.20 6.11
N ASP A 4 -1.95 6.05 7.03
CA ASP A 4 -1.42 6.11 8.40
C ASP A 4 -1.76 4.83 9.19
N ALA A 5 -2.94 4.23 8.94
CA ALA A 5 -3.32 2.96 9.55
C ALA A 5 -2.37 1.81 9.15
N TYR A 6 -1.91 1.77 7.90
CA TYR A 6 -0.93 0.78 7.44
C TYR A 6 0.47 1.00 8.03
N VAL A 7 0.87 2.26 8.25
CA VAL A 7 2.12 2.58 8.96
C VAL A 7 2.05 2.06 10.39
N ASN A 8 0.98 2.39 11.12
CA ASN A 8 0.78 1.94 12.49
C ASN A 8 0.73 0.41 12.60
N LEU A 9 0.07 -0.26 11.66
CA LEU A 9 0.01 -1.72 11.62
C LEU A 9 1.41 -2.33 11.42
N ILE A 10 2.21 -1.81 10.48
CA ILE A 10 3.57 -2.31 10.23
C ILE A 10 4.46 -2.11 11.47
N ASP A 11 4.38 -0.96 12.12
CA ASP A 11 5.18 -0.67 13.32
C ASP A 11 4.75 -1.55 14.51
N ALA A 12 3.45 -1.78 14.67
CA ALA A 12 2.92 -2.72 15.68
C ALA A 12 3.35 -4.16 15.40
N SER A 13 3.29 -4.62 14.14
CA SER A 13 3.75 -5.96 13.74
C SER A 13 5.23 -6.15 14.02
N ARG A 14 6.08 -5.16 13.68
CA ARG A 14 7.52 -5.20 13.98
C ARG A 14 7.79 -5.24 15.48
N SER A 15 7.05 -4.45 16.25
CA SER A 15 7.17 -4.43 17.72
C SER A 15 6.75 -5.74 18.38
N ALA A 16 5.88 -6.51 17.72
CA ALA A 16 5.39 -7.80 18.17
C ALA A 16 6.17 -9.00 17.57
N ASP A 17 7.24 -8.75 16.82
CA ASP A 17 8.00 -9.77 16.06
C ASP A 17 7.11 -10.61 15.11
N VAL A 18 6.08 -9.98 14.55
CA VAL A 18 5.14 -10.59 13.60
C VAL A 18 5.53 -10.20 12.17
N SER A 19 5.48 -11.18 11.27
CA SER A 19 5.76 -10.96 9.84
C SER A 19 4.87 -9.87 9.23
N THR A 20 5.48 -9.00 8.41
CA THR A 20 4.81 -7.90 7.70
C THR A 20 4.65 -8.19 6.20
N GLU A 21 4.92 -9.42 5.77
CA GLU A 21 5.03 -9.81 4.35
C GLU A 21 3.77 -9.49 3.53
N LEU A 22 2.58 -9.58 4.12
CA LEU A 22 1.32 -9.29 3.43
C LEU A 22 0.94 -7.81 3.47
N VAL A 23 1.46 -7.06 4.45
CA VAL A 23 1.06 -5.66 4.71
C VAL A 23 1.98 -4.67 3.99
N LEU A 24 3.26 -5.01 3.82
CA LEU A 24 4.22 -4.19 3.08
C LEU A 24 3.81 -3.94 1.61
N PRO A 25 3.32 -4.93 0.84
CA PRO A 25 2.81 -4.71 -0.52
C PRO A 25 1.65 -3.71 -0.56
N MET A 26 0.77 -3.74 0.45
CA MET A 26 -0.35 -2.80 0.56
C MET A 26 0.13 -1.37 0.84
N GLN A 27 1.10 -1.19 1.73
CA GLN A 27 1.73 0.13 1.95
C GLN A 27 2.38 0.66 0.66
N SER A 28 3.03 -0.21 -0.12
CA SER A 28 3.60 0.14 -1.42
C SER A 28 2.54 0.58 -2.44
N LEU A 29 1.38 -0.09 -2.49
CA LEU A 29 0.26 0.31 -3.34
C LEU A 29 -0.32 1.67 -2.94
N LEU A 30 -0.53 1.90 -1.64
CA LEU A 30 -1.03 3.17 -1.12
C LEU A 30 -0.09 4.32 -1.47
N LYS A 31 1.23 4.13 -1.32
CA LYS A 31 2.24 5.11 -1.73
C LYS A 31 2.17 5.43 -3.22
N ARG A 32 1.98 4.41 -4.07
CA ARG A 32 1.75 4.60 -5.52
C ARG A 32 0.46 5.36 -5.82
N GLY A 33 -0.62 5.10 -5.09
CA GLY A 33 -1.87 5.83 -5.22
C GLY A 33 -1.72 7.31 -4.87
N VAL A 34 -1.03 7.62 -3.77
CA VAL A 34 -0.70 9.01 -3.40
C VAL A 34 0.11 9.69 -4.50
N ALA A 35 1.15 9.03 -5.02
CA ALA A 35 1.98 9.56 -6.11
C ALA A 35 1.18 9.77 -7.41
N ALA A 36 0.13 8.97 -7.66
CA ALA A 36 -0.79 9.10 -8.79
C ALA A 36 -1.90 10.15 -8.55
N GLY A 37 -1.85 10.92 -7.46
CA GLY A 37 -2.87 11.92 -7.11
C GLY A 37 -4.16 11.35 -6.51
N GLN A 38 -4.17 10.06 -6.15
CA GLN A 38 -5.32 9.33 -5.61
C GLN A 38 -5.30 9.24 -4.08
N ALA A 39 -4.70 10.22 -3.40
CA ALA A 39 -4.49 10.18 -1.94
C ALA A 39 -5.78 10.04 -1.11
N ASN A 40 -6.91 10.51 -1.65
CA ASN A 40 -8.24 10.43 -1.02
C ASN A 40 -9.17 9.42 -1.70
N ALA A 41 -8.67 8.64 -2.66
CA ALA A 41 -9.48 7.64 -3.34
C ALA A 41 -9.73 6.43 -2.43
N ASP A 42 -10.84 5.74 -2.67
CA ASP A 42 -11.20 4.53 -1.94
C ASP A 42 -10.15 3.42 -2.14
N LEU A 43 -10.01 2.50 -1.17
CA LEU A 43 -9.05 1.39 -1.26
C LEU A 43 -9.25 0.55 -2.54
N THR A 44 -10.50 0.42 -3.00
CA THR A 44 -10.86 -0.25 -4.27
C THR A 44 -10.18 0.36 -5.50
N SER A 45 -9.86 1.66 -5.49
CA SER A 45 -9.18 2.34 -6.59
C SER A 45 -7.75 1.85 -6.81
N LEU A 46 -7.10 1.32 -5.76
CA LEU A 46 -5.73 0.79 -5.85
C LEU A 46 -5.64 -0.44 -6.75
N VAL A 47 -6.76 -1.13 -7.03
CA VAL A 47 -6.79 -2.24 -7.98
C VAL A 47 -6.32 -1.81 -9.37
N ALA A 48 -6.56 -0.57 -9.76
CA ALA A 48 -6.04 -0.04 -11.03
C ALA A 48 -4.51 0.03 -11.07
N LEU A 49 -3.84 0.11 -9.91
CA LEU A 49 -2.38 0.16 -9.77
C LEU A 49 -1.73 -1.23 -9.68
N LEU A 50 -2.55 -2.29 -9.57
CA LEU A 50 -2.08 -3.68 -9.59
C LEU A 50 -1.76 -4.18 -11.00
N GLN A 51 -2.25 -3.48 -12.04
CA GLN A 51 -1.86 -3.80 -13.40
C GLN A 51 -0.35 -3.61 -13.52
N LEU A 52 0.37 -4.73 -13.64
CA LEU A 52 1.79 -4.76 -13.96
C LEU A 52 2.01 -3.78 -15.11
N SER A 53 3.03 -2.93 -15.01
CA SER A 53 3.51 -2.17 -16.14
C SER A 53 3.69 -3.13 -17.31
N LYS A 54 2.78 -3.07 -18.29
CA LYS A 54 3.04 -3.57 -19.62
C LYS A 54 3.97 -2.56 -20.30
N GLN A 55 5.14 -2.35 -19.71
CA GLN A 55 6.20 -1.52 -20.25
C GLN A 55 7.35 -2.46 -20.63
N GLY A 56 7.45 -2.74 -21.93
CA GLY A 56 8.64 -3.26 -22.60
C GLY A 56 8.86 -4.78 -22.51
N ALA A 57 8.30 -5.52 -23.48
CA ALA A 57 8.94 -6.69 -24.07
C ALA A 57 9.09 -6.40 -25.57
#